data_AF-Q0SWG7-F1
#
_entry.id   AF-Q0SWG7-F1
#
_cell.length_a   1.000
_cell.length_b   1.000
_cell.length_c   1.000
_cell.angle_alpha   90.00
_cell.angle_beta   90.00
_cell.angle_gamma   90.00
#
_symmetry.space_group_name_H-M   'P 1'
#
loop_
_entity.id
_entity.type
_entity.pdbx_description
1 polymer ?
#
loop_
_entity_poly.entity_id
_entity_poly.type
_entity_poly.pdbx_seq_one_letter_code
_entity_poly.pdbx_strand_id
1 'polypeptide(L)'
;MKNKHLSKAIASQKFFKFQTKLTVKCKENNIELRIVDRFYQSSKTYSQCGKVKNDLKLYDRVYKCDCGFTIDRNLNASINLKNDKKYKIA
;
A
#
# COMPACT_ATOMS: atom_id res chain seq x y z
N MET A 1 17.58 3.95 9.96
CA MET A 1 16.85 2.86 9.26
C MET A 1 17.64 1.57 9.38
N LYS A 2 17.00 0.42 9.59
CA LYS A 2 17.70 -0.84 9.92
C LYS A 2 18.27 -1.61 8.70
N ASN A 3 17.65 -1.52 7.52
CA ASN A 3 18.09 -2.26 6.33
C ASN A 3 19.13 -1.46 5.52
N LYS A 4 20.42 -1.81 5.63
CA LYS A 4 21.51 -1.08 4.98
C LYS A 4 21.43 -1.08 3.44
N HIS A 5 20.85 -2.11 2.82
CA HIS A 5 20.73 -2.21 1.36
C HIS A 5 19.62 -1.31 0.79
N LEU A 6 18.48 -1.21 1.49
CA LEU A 6 17.32 -0.45 1.00
C LEU A 6 17.23 0.96 1.55
N SER A 7 17.93 1.30 2.64
CA SER A 7 17.79 2.59 3.33
C SER A 7 18.02 3.79 2.41
N LYS A 8 19.07 3.75 1.58
CA LYS A 8 19.38 4.85 0.65
C LYS A 8 18.28 5.02 -0.40
N ALA A 9 17.81 3.91 -0.98
CA ALA A 9 16.76 3.92 -2.00
C ALA A 9 15.40 4.37 -1.43
N ILE A 10 15.09 4.03 -0.18
CA ILE A 10 13.87 4.46 0.50
C ILE A 10 13.96 5.96 0.85
N ALA A 11 15.10 6.42 1.37
CA ALA A 11 15.29 7.83 1.71
C ALA A 11 15.19 8.75 0.47
N SER A 12 15.66 8.28 -0.69
CA SER A 12 15.59 9.06 -1.93
C SER A 12 14.16 9.25 -2.46
N GLN A 13 13.18 8.44 -2.02
CA GLN A 13 11.77 8.58 -2.44
C GLN A 13 11.07 9.81 -1.85
N LYS A 14 11.57 10.35 -0.72
CA LYS A 14 11.02 11.56 -0.07
C LYS A 14 9.49 11.47 0.19
N PHE A 15 9.02 10.34 0.74
CA PHE A 15 7.58 10.07 0.93
C PHE A 15 6.80 11.17 1.65
N PHE A 16 7.41 11.85 2.63
CA PHE A 16 6.77 12.99 3.30
C PHE A 16 6.44 14.11 2.29
N LYS A 17 7.41 14.50 1.46
CA LYS A 17 7.21 15.52 0.42
C LYS A 17 6.19 15.08 -0.63
N PHE A 18 6.18 13.80 -0.99
CA PHE A 18 5.15 13.23 -1.87
C PHE A 18 3.76 13.37 -1.27
N GLN A 19 3.58 12.96 -0.01
CA GLN A 19 2.31 13.07 0.70
C GLN A 19 1.85 14.53 0.80
N THR A 20 2.73 15.47 1.18
CA THR A 20 2.39 16.89 1.24
C THR A 20 1.87 17.42 -0.09
N LYS A 21 2.56 17.10 -1.20
CA LYS A 21 2.13 17.52 -2.53
C LYS A 21 0.78 16.91 -2.91
N LEU A 22 0.56 15.64 -2.60
CA LEU A 22 -0.71 14.96 -2.86
C LEU A 22 -1.86 15.61 -2.07
N THR A 23 -1.66 15.87 -0.77
CA THR A 23 -2.66 16.56 0.06
C THR A 23 -3.02 17.93 -0.50
N VAL A 24 -2.03 18.73 -0.90
CA VAL A 24 -2.27 20.05 -1.52
C VAL A 24 -3.11 19.91 -2.79
N LYS A 25 -2.73 18.99 -3.68
CA LYS A 25 -3.48 18.77 -4.94
C LYS A 25 -4.89 18.24 -4.71
N CYS A 26 -5.10 17.36 -3.73
CA CYS A 26 -6.43 16.91 -3.37
C CYS A 26 -7.30 18.08 -2.87
N LYS A 27 -6.76 18.95 -2.01
CA LYS A 27 -7.46 20.15 -1.52
C LYS A 27 -7.83 21.12 -2.64
N GLU A 28 -6.91 21.39 -3.56
CA GLU A 28 -7.17 22.24 -4.75
C GLU A 28 -8.30 21.70 -5.64
N ASN A 29 -8.50 20.37 -5.68
CA ASN A 29 -9.50 19.72 -6.54
C ASN A 29 -10.77 19.29 -5.78
N ASN A 30 -10.93 19.70 -4.51
CA ASN A 30 -12.05 19.25 -3.65
C ASN A 30 -12.16 17.71 -3.53
N ILE A 31 -11.02 17.02 -3.51
CA ILE A 31 -10.93 15.56 -3.35
C ILE A 31 -10.59 15.24 -1.90
N GLU A 32 -11.40 14.39 -1.24
CA GLU A 32 -11.09 13.87 0.09
C GLU A 32 -9.92 12.88 0.02
N LEU A 33 -8.81 13.20 0.68
CA LEU A 33 -7.67 12.30 0.79
C LEU A 33 -7.76 11.47 2.08
N ARG A 34 -7.94 10.16 1.92
CA ARG A 34 -7.96 9.18 3.01
C ARG A 34 -6.59 8.53 3.18
N ILE A 35 -6.07 8.57 4.40
CA ILE A 35 -4.80 7.98 4.79
C ILE A 35 -5.07 6.76 5.67
N VAL A 36 -4.75 5.58 5.14
CA VAL A 36 -4.79 4.30 5.86
C VAL A 36 -3.57 4.18 6.78
N ASP A 37 -3.68 3.36 7.83
CA ASP A 37 -2.59 3.11 8.78
C ASP A 37 -1.30 2.63 8.08
N ARG A 38 -0.15 3.11 8.58
CA ARG A 38 1.17 2.82 8.00
C ARG A 38 1.52 1.34 7.99
N PHE A 39 1.04 0.59 8.98
CA PHE A 39 1.34 -0.84 9.15
C PHE A 39 0.18 -1.73 8.68
N TYR A 40 -0.81 -1.15 8.00
CA TYR A 40 -1.85 -1.93 7.33
C TYR A 40 -1.22 -2.87 6.30
N GLN A 41 -1.62 -4.13 6.36
CA GLN A 41 -1.06 -5.23 5.58
C GLN A 41 -1.62 -5.28 4.16
N SER A 42 -1.68 -4.14 3.47
CA SER A 42 -2.35 -4.00 2.17
C SER A 42 -1.82 -4.95 1.11
N SER A 43 -0.49 -5.19 1.06
CA SER A 43 0.07 -6.15 0.12
C SER A 43 -0.25 -7.58 0.53
N LYS A 44 -0.08 -7.95 1.80
CA LYS A 44 -0.17 -9.33 2.30
C LYS A 44 -1.59 -9.89 2.36
N THR A 45 -2.60 -9.05 2.53
CA THR A 45 -4.00 -9.48 2.58
C THR A 45 -4.50 -9.78 1.17
N TYR A 46 -5.14 -10.92 0.93
CA TYR A 46 -5.79 -11.20 -0.35
C TYR A 46 -7.07 -10.38 -0.46
N SER A 47 -7.16 -9.51 -1.46
CA SER A 47 -8.32 -8.65 -1.68
C SER A 47 -9.64 -9.39 -1.93
N GLN A 48 -9.57 -10.60 -2.49
CA GLN A 48 -10.76 -11.43 -2.73
C GLN A 48 -11.27 -12.16 -1.47
N CYS A 49 -10.38 -12.71 -0.63
CA CYS A 49 -10.77 -13.65 0.42
C CYS A 49 -10.31 -13.25 1.84
N GLY A 50 -9.58 -12.15 2.00
CA GLY A 50 -9.13 -11.63 3.29
C GLY A 50 -8.02 -12.44 3.99
N LYS A 51 -7.62 -13.61 3.47
CA LYS A 51 -6.49 -14.38 4.01
C LYS A 51 -5.20 -13.55 3.95
N VAL A 52 -4.28 -13.79 4.87
CA VAL A 52 -2.99 -13.08 4.94
C VAL A 52 -1.86 -14.01 4.50
N LYS A 53 -1.10 -13.59 3.49
CA LYS A 53 0.15 -14.25 3.08
C LYS A 53 1.32 -13.75 3.93
N ASN A 54 1.72 -14.52 4.93
CA ASN A 54 2.77 -14.13 5.87
C ASN A 54 4.18 -14.13 5.26
N ASP A 55 4.44 -15.02 4.31
CA ASP A 55 5.72 -15.33 3.69
C ASP A 55 6.02 -14.53 2.40
N LEU A 56 5.28 -13.44 2.14
CA LEU A 56 5.49 -12.58 0.97
C LEU A 56 6.91 -11.99 0.93
N LYS A 57 7.61 -12.19 -0.18
CA LYS A 57 8.92 -11.60 -0.45
C LYS A 57 8.84 -10.42 -1.43
N LEU A 58 9.87 -9.57 -1.41
CA LEU A 58 9.90 -8.36 -2.27
C LEU A 58 9.91 -8.67 -3.77
N TYR A 59 10.50 -9.80 -4.17
CA TYR A 59 10.54 -10.24 -5.56
C TYR A 59 9.23 -10.90 -6.03
N ASP A 60 8.32 -11.25 -5.12
CA ASP A 60 7.01 -11.80 -5.48
C ASP A 60 6.18 -10.68 -6.12
N ARG A 61 5.95 -10.78 -7.44
CA ARG A 61 5.17 -9.80 -8.21
C ARG A 61 3.73 -10.23 -8.44
N VAL A 62 3.47 -11.54 -8.46
CA VAL A 62 2.15 -12.12 -8.69
C VAL A 62 1.70 -12.86 -7.43
N TYR A 63 0.51 -12.53 -6.94
CA TYR A 63 -0.18 -13.29 -5.92
C TYR A 63 -0.90 -14.47 -6.53
N LYS A 64 -0.81 -15.63 -5.87
CA LYS A 64 -1.62 -16.80 -6.12
C LYS A 64 -2.24 -17.22 -4.78
N CYS A 65 -3.56 -17.15 -4.71
CA CYS A 65 -4.34 -17.59 -3.57
C CYS A 65 -4.75 -19.05 -3.76
N ASP A 66 -4.86 -19.80 -2.66
CA ASP A 66 -5.44 -21.16 -2.67
C ASP A 66 -6.91 -21.17 -3.14
N CYS A 67 -7.56 -20.00 -3.12
CA CYS A 67 -8.89 -19.78 -3.67
C CYS A 67 -8.93 -19.68 -5.21
N GLY A 68 -7.81 -19.91 -5.90
CA GLY A 68 -7.68 -19.80 -7.36
C GLY A 68 -7.42 -18.38 -7.88
N PHE A 69 -7.50 -17.37 -7.01
CA PHE A 69 -7.29 -15.97 -7.38
C PHE A 69 -5.82 -15.68 -7.70
N THR A 70 -5.57 -15.07 -8.86
CA THR A 70 -4.23 -14.63 -9.29
C THR A 70 -4.25 -13.17 -9.72
N ILE A 71 -3.36 -12.34 -9.16
CA ILE A 71 -3.33 -10.90 -9.45
C ILE A 71 -1.93 -10.31 -9.23
N ASP A 72 -1.62 -9.18 -9.87
CA ASP A 72 -0.43 -8.40 -9.51
C ASP A 72 -0.48 -7.91 -8.06
N ARG A 73 0.67 -7.98 -7.38
CA ARG A 73 0.81 -7.60 -5.96
C ARG A 73 0.42 -6.16 -5.68
N ASN A 74 0.81 -5.23 -6.55
CA ASN A 74 0.51 -3.82 -6.36
C ASN A 74 -0.98 -3.55 -6.64
N LEU A 75 -1.58 -4.21 -7.63
CA LEU A 75 -3.02 -4.15 -7.87
C LEU A 75 -3.80 -4.69 -6.66
N ASN A 76 -3.41 -5.83 -6.09
CA ASN A 76 -3.99 -6.35 -4.85
C ASN A 76 -3.94 -5.32 -3.70
N ALA A 77 -2.75 -4.73 -3.48
CA ALA A 77 -2.57 -3.71 -2.46
C ALA A 77 -3.44 -2.47 -2.68
N SER A 78 -3.61 -2.04 -3.94
CA SER A 78 -4.47 -0.90 -4.28
C SER A 78 -5.95 -1.17 -3.98
N ILE A 79 -6.44 -2.38 -4.25
CA ILE A 79 -7.83 -2.78 -3.95
C ILE A 79 -8.06 -2.82 -2.44
N ASN A 80 -7.09 -3.36 -1.69
CA ASN A 80 -7.17 -3.37 -0.22
C ASN A 80 -7.18 -1.96 0.37
N LEU A 81 -6.33 -1.05 -0.12
CA LEU A 81 -6.34 0.35 0.32
C LEU A 81 -7.66 1.05 -0.02
N LYS A 82 -8.24 0.78 -1.20
CA LYS A 82 -9.55 1.31 -1.60
C LYS A 82 -10.67 0.84 -0.66
N ASN A 83 -10.60 -0.42 -0.21
CA ASN A 83 -11.67 -1.06 0.56
C ASN A 83 -11.53 -0.90 2.08
N ASP A 84 -10.42 -0.35 2.57
CA ASP A 84 -10.22 -0.18 4.01
C ASP A 84 -11.22 0.84 4.58
N LYS A 85 -11.79 0.50 5.73
CA LYS A 85 -12.73 1.34 6.49
C LYS A 85 -12.03 2.14 7.58
N LYS A 86 -10.78 1.84 7.89
CA LYS A 86 -9.98 2.49 8.94
C LYS A 86 -8.96 3.43 8.31
N TYR A 87 -9.35 4.71 8.23
CA TYR A 87 -8.49 5.76 7.69
C TYR A 87 -8.65 7.06 8.47
N LYS A 88 -7.70 7.97 8.26
CA LYS A 88 -7.77 9.38 8.69
C LYS A 88 -7.92 10.26 7.47
N ILE A 89 -8.65 11.37 7.58
CA ILE A 89 -8.73 12.38 6.53
C ILE A 89 -7.55 13.35 6.68
N ALA A 90 -6.92 13.73 5.56
CA ALA A 90 -5.70 14.57 5.50
C ALA A 90 -5.97 16.08 5.38
#